data_AF-A0AAX2RJ25-F1
#
_entry.id   AF-A0AAX2RJ25-F1
#
_cell.length_a   1.000
_cell.length_b   1.000
_cell.length_c   1.000
_cell.angle_alpha   90.00
_cell.angle_beta   90.00
_cell.angle_gamma   90.00
#
_symmetry.space_group_name_H-M   'P 1'
#
loop_
_entity.id
_entity.type
_entity.pdbx_description
1 polymer ?
#
loop_
_entity_poly.entity_id
_entity_poly.type
_entity_poly.pdbx_seq_one_letter_code
_entity_poly.pdbx_strand_id
1 'polypeptide(L)'
;MTMDKQQKLIDQLGETVGAPIAAMGIALTHLIQHLHNAGIVDKEALATSLEATSKVQPPELMNAEAIAKNLYMLAQQIREAQSVEAPSRMQ
;
A
#
# COMPACT_ATOMS: atom_id res chain seq x y z
N MET A 1 -1.05 -31.84 10.21
CA MET A 1 -1.65 -31.39 8.93
C MET A 1 -0.75 -31.85 7.80
N THR A 2 -1.30 -32.27 6.66
CA THR A 2 -0.50 -32.58 5.47
C THR A 2 -0.12 -31.27 4.76
N MET A 3 1.07 -31.19 4.17
CA MET A 3 1.58 -30.02 3.44
C MET A 3 0.56 -29.50 2.40
N ASP A 4 -0.14 -30.40 1.71
CA ASP A 4 -1.18 -30.06 0.72
C ASP A 4 -2.38 -29.28 1.30
N LYS A 5 -2.73 -29.51 2.57
CA LYS A 5 -3.82 -28.78 3.22
C LYS A 5 -3.39 -27.36 3.61
N GLN A 6 -2.12 -27.17 3.98
CA GLN A 6 -1.59 -25.84 4.27
C GLN A 6 -1.47 -25.01 3.00
N GLN A 7 -0.98 -25.58 1.89
CA GLN A 7 -0.87 -24.86 0.62
C GLN A 7 -2.24 -24.38 0.12
N LYS A 8 -3.26 -25.24 0.15
CA LYS A 8 -4.63 -24.85 -0.23
C LYS A 8 -5.20 -23.71 0.62
N LEU A 9 -4.90 -23.70 1.92
CA LEU A 9 -5.32 -22.61 2.81
C LEU A 9 -4.60 -21.30 2.48
N ILE A 10 -3.31 -21.36 2.13
CA ILE A 10 -2.55 -20.18 1.69
C ILE A 10 -3.11 -19.62 0.38
N ASP A 11 -3.43 -20.49 -0.58
CA ASP A 11 -3.99 -20.10 -1.87
C ASP A 11 -5.37 -19.45 -1.69
N GLN A 12 -6.25 -20.06 -0.88
CA GLN A 12 -7.56 -19.51 -0.55
C GLN A 12 -7.47 -18.17 0.18
N LEU A 13 -6.51 -18.03 1.09
CA LEU A 13 -6.26 -16.76 1.78
C LEU A 13 -5.80 -15.71 0.75
N GLY A 14 -4.86 -16.07 -0.14
CA GLY A 14 -4.37 -15.21 -1.21
C GLY A 14 -5.48 -14.72 -2.15
N GLU A 15 -6.40 -15.60 -2.56
CA GLU A 15 -7.57 -15.23 -3.37
C GLU A 15 -8.55 -14.33 -2.60
N THR A 16 -8.78 -14.62 -1.31
CA THR A 16 -9.79 -13.92 -0.50
C THR A 16 -9.34 -12.54 -0.06
N VAL A 17 -8.07 -12.36 0.33
CA VAL A 17 -7.57 -11.10 0.89
C VAL A 17 -6.62 -10.34 -0.05
N GLY A 18 -5.98 -11.02 -1.01
CA GLY A 18 -4.99 -10.40 -1.89
C GLY A 18 -5.58 -9.32 -2.80
N ALA A 19 -6.70 -9.61 -3.47
CA ALA A 19 -7.36 -8.67 -4.36
C ALA A 19 -7.91 -7.42 -3.63
N PRO A 20 -8.61 -7.54 -2.48
CA PRO A 20 -9.01 -6.38 -1.69
C PRO A 20 -7.84 -5.51 -1.21
N ILE A 21 -6.75 -6.13 -0.73
CA ILE A 21 -5.56 -5.39 -0.26
C ILE A 21 -4.92 -4.61 -1.41
N ALA A 22 -4.78 -5.23 -2.58
CA ALA A 22 -4.24 -4.56 -3.76
C ALA A 22 -5.14 -3.39 -4.21
N ALA A 23 -6.46 -3.59 -4.22
CA ALA A 23 -7.42 -2.53 -4.56
C ALA A 23 -7.35 -1.34 -3.59
N MET A 24 -7.22 -1.59 -2.29
CA MET A 24 -7.05 -0.55 -1.28
C MET A 24 -5.74 0.23 -1.48
N GLY A 25 -4.64 -0.44 -1.80
CA GLY A 25 -3.36 0.21 -2.09
C GLY A 25 -3.42 1.15 -3.29
N ILE A 26 -4.11 0.75 -4.35
CA ILE A 26 -4.35 1.58 -5.55
C ILE A 26 -5.22 2.80 -5.18
N ALA A 27 -6.34 2.57 -4.47
CA ALA A 27 -7.24 3.65 -4.07
C ALA A 27 -6.55 4.69 -3.17
N LEU A 28 -5.73 4.25 -2.22
CA LEU A 28 -4.95 5.13 -1.35
C LEU A 28 -3.95 5.98 -2.16
N THR A 29 -3.23 5.35 -3.09
CA THR A 29 -2.28 6.04 -3.96
C THR A 29 -2.97 7.14 -4.79
N HIS A 30 -4.14 6.84 -5.38
CA HIS A 30 -4.92 7.84 -6.11
C HIS A 30 -5.43 8.97 -5.21
N LEU A 31 -5.91 8.66 -4.00
CA LEU A 31 -6.35 9.67 -3.05
C LEU A 31 -5.20 10.63 -2.71
N ILE A 32 -4.01 10.11 -2.41
CA ILE A 32 -2.82 10.92 -2.12
C ILE A 32 -2.47 11.82 -3.31
N GLN A 33 -2.52 11.29 -4.53
CA GLN A 33 -2.28 12.08 -5.73
C GLN A 33 -3.32 13.20 -5.91
N HIS A 34 -4.60 12.95 -5.64
CA HIS A 34 -5.63 14.00 -5.69
C HIS A 34 -5.40 15.08 -4.62
N LEU A 35 -5.05 14.69 -3.39
CA LEU A 35 -4.72 15.64 -2.32
C LEU A 35 -3.47 16.47 -2.65
N HIS A 36 -2.49 15.86 -3.32
CA HIS A 36 -1.30 16.56 -3.79
C HIS A 36 -1.63 17.57 -4.90
N ASN A 37 -2.42 17.17 -5.89
CA ASN A 37 -2.88 18.07 -6.95
C ASN A 37 -3.72 19.25 -6.41
N ALA A 38 -4.43 19.04 -5.29
CA ALA A 38 -5.18 20.08 -4.59
C ALA A 38 -4.29 20.98 -3.69
N GLY A 39 -2.99 20.72 -3.60
CA GLY A 39 -2.05 21.47 -2.75
C GLY A 39 -2.21 21.19 -1.25
N ILE A 40 -2.94 20.14 -0.86
CA ILE A 40 -3.22 19.81 0.55
C ILE A 40 -2.05 19.00 1.15
N VAL A 41 -1.43 18.13 0.34
CA VAL A 41 -0.35 17.24 0.77
C VAL A 41 0.84 17.36 -0.16
N ASP A 42 2.06 17.36 0.38
CA ASP A 42 3.26 17.11 -0.39
C ASP A 42 3.51 15.59 -0.46
N LYS A 43 3.38 15.01 -1.65
CA LYS A 43 3.53 13.57 -1.84
C LYS A 43 4.96 13.08 -1.57
N GLU A 44 5.98 13.89 -1.87
CA GLU A 44 7.38 13.54 -1.63
C GLU A 44 7.71 13.58 -0.13
N ALA A 45 7.17 14.57 0.58
CA ALA A 45 7.32 14.65 2.03
C ALA A 45 6.63 13.46 2.73
N LEU A 46 5.43 13.07 2.26
CA LEU A 46 4.72 11.91 2.77
C LEU A 46 5.48 10.61 2.50
N ALA A 47 5.93 10.38 1.28
CA ALA A 47 6.71 9.20 0.92
C ALA A 47 8.01 9.10 1.75
N THR A 48 8.71 10.22 1.93
CA THR A 48 9.93 10.28 2.75
C THR A 48 9.64 9.94 4.21
N SER A 49 8.52 10.42 4.75
CA SER A 49 8.09 10.10 6.12
C SER A 49 7.79 8.61 6.28
N LEU A 50 7.04 8.01 5.34
CA LEU A 50 6.74 6.58 5.35
C LEU A 50 8.01 5.72 5.25
N GLU A 51 8.95 6.11 4.40
CA GLU A 51 10.25 5.44 4.29
C GLU A 51 11.05 5.54 5.59
N ALA A 52 11.07 6.71 6.24
CA ALA A 52 11.70 6.88 7.54
C ALA A 52 11.04 6.02 8.62
N THR A 53 9.70 5.96 8.65
CA THR A 53 8.96 5.10 9.58
C THR A 53 9.27 3.61 9.33
N SER A 54 9.45 3.19 8.08
CA SER A 54 9.84 1.80 7.79
C SER A 54 11.17 1.38 8.43
N LYS A 55 12.06 2.34 8.69
CA LYS A 55 13.37 2.14 9.33
C LYS A 55 13.30 2.14 10.85
N VAL A 56 12.18 2.61 11.43
CA VAL A 56 11.95 2.67 12.88
C VAL A 56 10.88 1.65 13.23
N GLN A 57 11.30 0.44 13.59
CA GLN A 57 10.39 -0.62 14.03
C GLN A 57 10.31 -0.63 15.56
N PRO A 58 9.16 -0.28 16.16
CA PRO A 58 8.91 -0.49 17.58
C PRO A 58 9.04 -1.99 17.90
N PRO A 59 9.78 -2.36 18.96
CA PRO A 59 9.98 -3.77 19.34
C PRO A 59 8.68 -4.47 19.75
N GLU A 60 7.60 -3.72 20.04
CA GLU A 60 6.30 -4.26 20.45
C GLU A 60 5.42 -4.72 19.28
N LEU A 61 5.78 -4.39 18.03
CA LEU A 61 4.99 -4.78 16.86
C LEU A 61 5.22 -6.25 16.49
N MET A 62 4.17 -7.06 16.56
CA MET A 62 4.15 -8.34 15.86
C MET A 62 4.27 -8.09 14.34
N ASN A 63 5.12 -8.86 13.66
CA ASN A 63 5.38 -8.75 12.22
C ASN A 63 6.01 -7.42 11.76
N ALA A 64 6.83 -6.80 12.62
CA ALA A 64 7.48 -5.51 12.34
C ALA A 64 8.22 -5.45 10.99
N GLU A 65 8.87 -6.53 10.57
CA GLU A 65 9.55 -6.63 9.27
C GLU A 65 8.58 -6.53 8.08
N ALA A 66 7.45 -7.24 8.15
CA ALA A 66 6.43 -7.19 7.10
C ALA A 66 5.78 -5.79 7.01
N ILE A 67 5.55 -5.16 8.17
CA ILE A 67 5.03 -3.79 8.24
C ILE A 67 6.03 -2.81 7.62
N ALA A 68 7.30 -2.89 7.97
CA ALA A 68 8.34 -2.04 7.39
C ALA A 68 8.45 -2.22 5.87
N LYS A 69 8.43 -3.46 5.39
CA LYS A 69 8.43 -3.73 3.94
C LYS A 69 7.23 -3.08 3.25
N ASN A 70 6.03 -3.21 3.83
CA ASN A 70 4.82 -2.61 3.26
C ASN A 70 4.86 -1.08 3.27
N LEU A 71 5.36 -0.46 4.34
CA LEU A 71 5.55 1.00 4.43
C LEU A 71 6.54 1.50 3.37
N TYR A 72 7.65 0.78 3.18
CA TYR A 72 8.62 1.09 2.15
C TYR A 72 8.02 0.97 0.74
N MET A 73 7.28 -0.10 0.46
CA MET A 73 6.60 -0.29 -0.83
C MET A 73 5.57 0.80 -1.10
N LEU A 74 4.78 1.18 -0.09
CA LEU A 74 3.80 2.26 -0.21
C LEU A 74 4.48 3.60 -0.51
N ALA A 75 5.62 3.90 0.13
CA ALA A 75 6.40 5.09 -0.16
C ALA A 75 6.83 5.15 -1.63
N GLN A 76 7.31 4.03 -2.20
CA GLN A 76 7.67 3.96 -3.62
C GLN A 76 6.46 4.18 -4.53
N GLN A 77 5.33 3.52 -4.24
CA GLN A 77 4.09 3.67 -5.00
C GLN A 77 3.59 5.13 -5.02
N ILE A 78 3.70 5.85 -3.90
CA ILE A 78 3.31 7.26 -3.82
C ILE A 78 4.22 8.15 -4.68
N ARG A 79 5.54 7.90 -4.70
CA ARG A 79 6.49 8.66 -5.55
C ARG A 79 6.17 8.45 -7.03
N GLU A 80 6.01 7.18 -7.41
CA GLU A 80 5.72 6.73 -8.77
C GLU A 80 4.30 7.10 -9.25
N ALA A 81 3.40 7.41 -8.33
CA ALA A 81 2.04 7.83 -8.65
C ALA A 81 2.06 9.00 -9.64
N GLN A 82 1.62 8.72 -10.85
CA GLN A 82 1.36 9.73 -11.86
C GLN A 82 -0.07 10.22 -11.70
N SER A 83 -0.30 11.49 -12.04
CA SER A 83 -1.65 12.02 -12.11
C SER A 83 -2.42 11.24 -13.17
N VAL A 84 -3.31 10.36 -12.74
CA VAL A 84 -4.32 9.78 -13.61
C VAL A 84 -5.43 10.83 -13.71
N GLU A 85 -5.78 11.26 -14.93
CA GLU A 85 -6.99 12.05 -15.11
C GLU A 85 -8.15 11.33 -14.43
N ALA A 86 -8.93 12.07 -13.64
CA ALA A 86 -10.16 11.51 -13.09
C ALA A 86 -10.96 10.93 -14.26
N PRO A 87 -11.50 9.70 -14.14
CA PRO A 87 -12.24 9.09 -15.24
C PRO A 87 -13.29 10.09 -15.69
N SER A 88 -13.16 10.54 -16.95
CA SER A 88 -14.14 11.42 -17.58
C SER A 88 -15.48 10.71 -17.41
N ARG A 89 -16.43 11.36 -16.73
CA ARG A 89 -17.78 10.81 -16.57
C ARG A 89 -18.23 10.35 -17.95
N MET A 90 -18.43 9.05 -18.13
CA MET A 90 -19.14 8.53 -19.29
C MET A 90 -20.53 9.18 -19.25
N GLN A 91 -20.73 10.19 -20.09
CA GLN A 91 -22.02 10.83 -20.32
C GLN A 91 -22.88 9.93 -21.19
#